data_AF-A0A5E4M4I5-F1
#
_entry.id   AF-A0A5E4M4I5-F1
#
_cell.length_a   1.000
_cell.length_b   1.000
_cell.length_c   1.000
_cell.angle_alpha   90.00
_cell.angle_beta   90.00
_cell.angle_gamma   90.00
#
_symmetry.space_group_name_H-M   'P 1'
#
loop_
_entity.id
_entity.type
_entity.pdbx_description
1 polymer ?
#
loop_
_entity_poly.entity_id
_entity_poly.type
_entity_poly.pdbx_seq_one_letter_code
_entity_poly.pdbx_strand_id
1 'polypeptide(L)'
;MCRRYLFDREIVQLLENEPPSDSEDDLESGDRSPNLGNQIIQETMSVNQFEQIRQFIHFNNNNNMLVKGHVGHDRLHKIRPVTETLKKRFASIPLEEALSIDEQLCSTKAPAFKEDSAISLCKVGQLTSTRGRPSNIIKNALIQKFKKRNASKPPNQDLRMDRIDHWPIDALTRSRFKIPGCNGYTWQACKKYQVRLCVGKGKTYFKKYHTT
;
A
#
# COMPACT_ATOMS: atom_id res chain seq x y z
N MET A 1 15.54 33.40 -17.51
CA MET A 1 14.84 32.26 -16.86
C MET A 1 14.35 31.32 -17.95
N CYS A 2 14.64 30.03 -17.82
CA CYS A 2 15.29 29.21 -18.86
C CYS A 2 14.56 29.06 -20.20
N ARG A 3 15.19 29.61 -21.25
CA ARG A 3 15.07 29.22 -22.65
C ARG A 3 16.29 28.35 -23.00
N ARG A 4 16.11 27.37 -23.90
CA ARG A 4 16.76 27.23 -25.23
C ARG A 4 17.04 25.76 -25.58
N TYR A 5 16.40 25.33 -26.66
CA TYR A 5 16.94 24.32 -27.57
C TYR A 5 18.02 24.97 -28.46
N LEU A 6 18.89 24.10 -28.99
CA LEU A 6 19.69 24.18 -30.22
C LEU A 6 21.16 24.64 -30.14
N PHE A 7 22.01 23.78 -30.71
CA PHE A 7 23.42 23.93 -31.16
C PHE A 7 24.43 24.25 -30.03
N ASP A 8 25.51 23.48 -29.87
CA ASP A 8 26.66 23.53 -30.77
C ASP A 8 27.33 22.18 -31.02
N ARG A 9 27.59 21.94 -32.31
CA ARG A 9 28.32 20.81 -32.89
C ARG A 9 29.78 21.20 -33.20
N GLU A 10 30.34 22.16 -32.47
CA GLU A 10 31.67 22.75 -32.71
C GLU A 10 32.53 22.82 -31.43
N ILE A 11 32.58 21.75 -30.65
CA ILE A 11 33.67 21.51 -29.69
C ILE A 11 34.16 20.06 -29.88
N VAL A 12 34.54 19.74 -31.11
CA VAL A 12 35.16 18.47 -31.50
C VAL A 12 36.53 18.73 -32.14
N GLN A 13 37.24 19.79 -31.76
CA GLN A 13 38.51 20.10 -32.44
C GLN A 13 39.60 20.76 -31.63
N LEU A 14 39.55 20.69 -30.30
CA LEU A 14 40.70 21.07 -29.47
C LEU A 14 40.74 20.16 -28.24
N LEU A 15 41.30 18.96 -28.40
CA LEU A 15 42.11 18.21 -27.43
C LEU A 15 42.32 16.78 -27.94
N GLU A 16 43.17 16.64 -28.97
CA GLU A 16 43.93 15.41 -29.21
C GLU A 16 45.36 15.65 -28.72
N ASN A 17 45.80 14.89 -27.72
CA ASN A 17 47.16 14.44 -27.49
C ASN A 17 47.06 13.14 -26.68
N GLU A 18 47.44 12.02 -27.30
CA GLU A 18 47.44 10.61 -26.85
C GLU A 18 48.62 10.25 -25.88
N PRO A 19 48.83 8.98 -25.41
CA PRO A 19 47.96 7.89 -24.92
C PRO A 19 48.51 7.26 -23.58
N PRO A 20 48.38 5.95 -23.28
CA PRO A 20 47.54 5.34 -22.23
C PRO A 20 48.27 4.94 -20.94
N SER A 21 47.54 4.78 -19.83
CA SER A 21 48.02 4.00 -18.68
C SER A 21 46.87 3.26 -18.03
N ASP A 22 46.99 1.93 -18.03
CA ASP A 22 46.09 0.97 -17.43
C ASP A 22 45.92 1.22 -15.92
N SER A 23 44.67 1.42 -15.50
CA SER A 23 44.21 0.99 -14.18
C SER A 23 42.68 0.85 -14.25
N GLU A 24 42.23 -0.40 -14.27
CA GLU A 24 40.85 -0.78 -14.02
C GLU A 24 40.45 -0.30 -12.61
N ASP A 25 39.92 0.91 -12.53
CA ASP A 25 39.09 1.31 -11.39
C ASP A 25 37.70 0.76 -11.65
N ASP A 26 37.37 -0.32 -10.94
CA ASP A 26 36.04 -0.87 -10.79
C ASP A 26 35.08 0.24 -10.35
N LEU A 27 34.49 0.92 -11.33
CA LEU A 27 33.35 1.80 -11.15
C LEU A 27 32.18 0.92 -10.70
N GLU A 28 32.08 0.83 -9.38
CA GLU A 28 30.95 0.40 -8.57
C GLU A 28 29.66 0.59 -9.37
N SER A 29 29.21 -0.53 -9.94
CA SER A 29 27.95 -0.67 -10.63
C SER A 29 26.88 -0.09 -9.71
N GLY A 30 26.40 1.10 -10.04
CA GLY A 30 25.36 1.79 -9.30
C GLY A 30 24.25 0.79 -8.98
N ASP A 31 24.02 0.60 -7.68
CA ASP A 31 23.05 -0.31 -7.08
C ASP A 31 21.66 -0.06 -7.68
N ARG A 32 21.41 -0.66 -8.85
CA ARG A 32 20.06 -0.91 -9.35
C ARG A 32 19.59 -2.07 -8.51
N SER A 33 19.00 -1.72 -7.37
CA SER A 33 18.47 -2.65 -6.37
C SER A 33 17.80 -3.82 -7.10
N PRO A 34 18.33 -5.05 -7.00
CA PRO A 34 17.76 -6.16 -7.72
C PRO A 34 16.39 -6.43 -7.08
N ASN A 35 15.35 -6.44 -7.90
CA ASN A 35 14.05 -7.05 -7.61
C ASN A 35 12.96 -6.21 -6.93
N LEU A 36 12.95 -4.87 -7.01
CA LEU A 36 11.76 -4.13 -6.54
C LEU A 36 10.59 -4.11 -7.55
N GLY A 37 10.82 -4.52 -8.79
CA GLY A 37 9.77 -4.57 -9.82
C GLY A 37 9.24 -5.97 -10.04
N ASN A 38 7.93 -6.08 -10.24
CA ASN A 38 7.32 -7.32 -10.70
C ASN A 38 7.83 -7.63 -12.12
N GLN A 39 8.59 -8.71 -12.27
CA GLN A 39 9.27 -9.06 -13.50
C GLN A 39 8.32 -9.27 -14.68
N ILE A 40 7.14 -9.84 -14.44
CA ILE A 40 6.09 -9.99 -15.47
C ILE A 40 5.68 -8.61 -16.02
N ILE A 41 5.54 -7.61 -15.16
CA ILE A 41 5.14 -6.26 -15.56
C ILE A 41 6.27 -5.60 -16.37
N GLN A 42 7.51 -5.75 -15.90
CA GLN A 42 8.70 -5.18 -16.56
C GLN A 42 8.93 -5.77 -17.95
N GLU A 43 8.69 -7.07 -18.11
CA GLU A 43 8.81 -7.78 -19.38
C GLU A 43 7.65 -7.47 -20.33
N THR A 44 6.47 -7.08 -19.82
CA THR A 44 5.29 -6.76 -20.64
C THR A 44 5.40 -5.44 -21.37
N MET A 45 5.76 -4.35 -20.67
CA MET A 45 5.95 -3.02 -21.28
C MET A 45 6.70 -2.06 -20.36
N SER A 46 7.37 -1.08 -20.95
CA SER A 46 8.05 -0.03 -20.17
C SER A 46 7.04 0.87 -19.44
N VAL A 47 7.47 1.46 -18.32
CA VAL A 47 6.66 2.43 -17.56
C VAL A 47 6.22 3.62 -18.42
N ASN A 48 7.11 4.11 -19.29
CA ASN A 48 6.81 5.22 -20.18
C ASN A 48 5.70 4.88 -21.20
N GLN A 49 5.73 3.67 -21.77
CA GLN A 49 4.68 3.19 -22.66
C GLN A 49 3.34 3.02 -21.91
N PHE A 50 3.37 2.44 -20.71
CA PHE A 50 2.18 2.29 -19.89
C PHE A 50 1.53 3.64 -19.56
N GLU A 51 2.32 4.64 -19.14
CA GLU A 51 1.79 5.97 -18.81
C GLU A 51 1.22 6.68 -20.04
N GLN A 52 1.82 6.52 -21.23
CA GLN A 52 1.25 7.02 -22.48
C GLN A 52 -0.09 6.35 -22.80
N ILE A 53 -0.17 5.02 -22.78
CA ILE A 53 -1.43 4.29 -23.00
C ILE A 53 -2.49 4.75 -22.00
N ARG A 54 -2.13 4.84 -20.72
CA ARG A 54 -3.05 5.28 -19.65
C ARG A 54 -3.55 6.71 -19.87
N GLN A 55 -2.73 7.59 -20.42
CA GLN A 55 -3.10 8.99 -20.68
C GLN A 55 -4.16 9.11 -21.78
N PHE A 56 -4.10 8.26 -22.79
CA PHE A 56 -4.93 8.36 -24.00
C PHE A 56 -6.05 7.30 -24.09
N ILE A 57 -6.20 6.45 -23.08
CA ILE A 57 -7.24 5.42 -23.08
C ILE A 57 -8.65 6.04 -23.01
N HIS A 58 -9.45 5.79 -24.04
CA HIS A 58 -10.83 6.23 -24.16
C HIS A 58 -11.73 5.07 -24.60
N PHE A 59 -12.86 4.88 -23.91
CA PHE A 59 -13.79 3.79 -24.22
C PHE A 59 -15.04 4.26 -24.96
N ASN A 60 -15.26 5.56 -25.12
CA ASN A 60 -16.39 6.12 -25.87
C ASN A 60 -15.99 7.41 -26.58
N ASN A 61 -16.72 7.76 -27.65
CA ASN A 61 -16.49 8.95 -28.44
C ASN A 61 -16.94 10.22 -27.69
N ASN A 62 -16.01 11.14 -27.47
CA ASN A 62 -16.26 12.41 -26.77
C ASN A 62 -17.16 13.37 -27.57
N ASN A 63 -17.21 13.24 -28.91
CA ASN A 63 -18.04 14.10 -29.76
C ASN A 63 -19.54 13.90 -29.48
N ASN A 64 -19.92 12.73 -28.97
CA ASN A 64 -21.29 12.38 -28.65
C ASN A 64 -21.66 12.72 -27.19
N MET A 65 -20.73 13.29 -26.42
CA MET A 65 -20.95 13.59 -25.00
C MET A 65 -21.73 14.91 -24.87
N LEU A 66 -22.98 14.81 -24.43
CA LEU A 66 -23.81 15.99 -24.16
C LEU A 66 -23.28 16.79 -22.97
N VAL A 67 -23.57 18.10 -22.96
CA VAL A 67 -23.15 19.02 -21.89
C VAL A 67 -23.92 18.74 -20.60
N LYS A 68 -23.26 18.94 -19.45
CA LYS A 68 -23.87 18.78 -18.13
C LYS A 68 -25.10 19.69 -17.99
N GLY A 69 -26.24 19.11 -17.62
CA GLY A 69 -27.52 19.82 -17.49
C GLY A 69 -28.44 19.69 -18.70
N HIS A 70 -27.94 19.20 -19.84
CA HIS A 70 -28.80 18.86 -20.98
C HIS A 70 -29.67 17.64 -20.67
N VAL A 71 -30.90 17.64 -21.18
CA VAL A 71 -31.81 16.48 -21.09
C VAL A 71 -31.17 15.30 -21.83
N GLY A 72 -30.94 14.18 -21.14
CA GLY A 72 -30.21 13.03 -21.71
C GLY A 72 -28.69 13.04 -21.49
N HIS A 73 -28.15 14.00 -20.74
CA HIS A 73 -26.74 13.94 -20.34
C HIS A 73 -26.45 12.69 -19.50
N ASP A 74 -25.63 11.79 -20.05
CA ASP A 74 -25.17 10.60 -19.36
C ASP A 74 -23.86 10.86 -18.58
N ARG A 75 -23.95 10.81 -17.25
CA ARG A 75 -22.79 10.95 -16.35
C ARG A 75 -21.70 9.89 -16.57
N LEU A 76 -22.06 8.70 -17.05
CA LEU A 76 -21.16 7.57 -17.27
C LEU A 76 -20.80 7.37 -18.75
N HIS A 77 -21.11 8.34 -19.63
CA HIS A 77 -20.90 8.24 -21.09
C HIS A 77 -19.54 7.64 -21.46
N LYS A 78 -18.46 8.14 -20.83
CA LYS A 78 -17.08 7.72 -21.14
C LYS A 78 -16.79 6.24 -20.87
N ILE A 79 -17.48 5.60 -19.94
CA ILE A 79 -17.28 4.19 -19.56
C ILE A 79 -18.48 3.31 -19.92
N ARG A 80 -19.50 3.89 -20.58
CA ARG A 80 -20.76 3.22 -20.89
C ARG A 80 -20.55 1.94 -21.70
N PRO A 81 -19.72 1.90 -22.76
CA PRO A 81 -19.53 0.67 -23.55
C PRO A 81 -18.96 -0.49 -22.71
N VAL A 82 -18.03 -0.20 -21.80
CA VAL A 82 -17.47 -1.19 -20.87
C VAL A 82 -18.56 -1.69 -19.91
N THR A 83 -19.31 -0.77 -19.30
CA THR A 83 -20.34 -1.09 -18.31
C THR A 83 -21.45 -1.94 -18.92
N GLU A 84 -21.94 -1.59 -20.11
CA GLU A 84 -23.02 -2.33 -20.78
C GLU A 84 -22.53 -3.69 -21.30
N THR A 85 -21.29 -3.78 -21.77
CA THR A 85 -20.69 -5.07 -22.14
C THR A 85 -20.61 -6.01 -20.93
N LEU A 86 -20.12 -5.52 -19.80
CA LEU A 86 -20.03 -6.31 -18.57
C LEU A 86 -21.42 -6.73 -18.06
N LYS A 87 -22.38 -5.80 -18.01
CA LYS A 87 -23.77 -6.11 -17.63
C LYS A 87 -24.37 -7.21 -18.51
N LYS A 88 -24.21 -7.10 -19.83
CA LYS A 88 -24.71 -8.11 -20.79
C LYS A 88 -24.06 -9.47 -20.54
N ARG A 89 -22.76 -9.51 -20.27
CA ARG A 89 -22.04 -10.75 -19.96
C ARG A 89 -22.51 -11.35 -18.64
N PHE A 90 -22.64 -10.57 -17.58
CA PHE A 90 -23.09 -11.09 -16.28
C PHE A 90 -24.54 -11.56 -16.31
N ALA A 91 -25.41 -10.86 -17.05
CA ALA A 91 -26.79 -11.29 -17.24
C ALA A 91 -26.93 -12.60 -18.03
N SER A 92 -25.92 -12.97 -18.84
CA SER A 92 -25.92 -14.26 -19.56
C SER A 92 -25.51 -15.46 -18.71
N ILE A 93 -25.01 -15.22 -17.49
CA ILE A 93 -24.60 -16.27 -16.57
C ILE A 93 -25.82 -16.65 -15.70
N PRO A 94 -26.18 -17.94 -15.59
CA PRO A 94 -27.30 -18.36 -14.76
C PRO A 94 -27.06 -18.00 -13.28
N LEU A 95 -28.10 -17.49 -12.63
CA LEU A 95 -28.06 -17.09 -11.22
C LEU A 95 -28.35 -18.29 -10.31
N GLU A 96 -27.65 -18.35 -9.18
CA GLU A 96 -27.92 -19.32 -8.11
C GLU A 96 -29.18 -18.94 -7.33
N GLU A 97 -29.83 -19.91 -6.68
CA GLU A 97 -31.11 -19.71 -5.97
C GLU A 97 -31.00 -18.75 -4.78
N ALA A 98 -29.84 -18.74 -4.10
CA ALA A 98 -29.59 -17.88 -2.95
C ALA A 98 -28.59 -16.78 -3.32
N LEU A 99 -29.08 -15.56 -3.49
CA LEU A 99 -28.28 -14.39 -3.83
C LEU A 99 -28.23 -13.41 -2.66
N SER A 100 -27.09 -12.75 -2.48
CA SER A 100 -26.96 -11.58 -1.62
C SER A 100 -26.65 -10.35 -2.44
N ILE A 101 -27.20 -9.21 -2.00
CA ILE A 101 -26.99 -7.90 -2.62
C ILE A 101 -26.29 -7.04 -1.57
N ASP A 102 -25.17 -6.44 -1.96
CA ASP A 102 -24.41 -5.54 -1.11
C ASP A 102 -23.85 -4.38 -1.94
N GLU A 103 -23.54 -3.26 -1.27
CA GLU A 103 -22.97 -2.08 -1.89
C GLU A 103 -21.44 -2.11 -1.78
N GLN A 104 -20.74 -2.19 -2.91
CA GLN A 104 -19.29 -2.08 -2.93
C GLN A 104 -18.85 -0.65 -3.27
N LEU A 105 -18.14 -0.02 -2.34
CA LEU A 105 -17.50 1.27 -2.58
C LEU A 105 -16.17 1.10 -3.31
N CYS A 106 -16.06 1.68 -4.51
CA CYS A 106 -14.79 1.81 -5.21
C CYS A 106 -14.08 3.11 -4.79
N SER A 107 -12.90 2.98 -4.17
CA SER A 107 -12.09 4.15 -3.79
C SER A 107 -11.63 4.91 -5.04
N THR A 108 -12.10 6.14 -5.20
CA THR A 108 -11.69 7.05 -6.29
C THR A 108 -10.33 7.71 -6.04
N LYS A 109 -9.73 7.53 -4.85
CA LYS A 109 -8.37 7.97 -4.58
C LYS A 109 -7.38 7.00 -5.24
N ALA A 110 -6.76 7.50 -6.31
CA ALA A 110 -6.06 6.79 -7.37
C ALA A 110 -4.94 5.79 -7.01
N PRO A 111 -4.19 5.87 -5.89
CA PRO A 111 -3.06 4.96 -5.68
C PRO A 111 -3.48 3.49 -5.48
N ALA A 112 -4.42 3.25 -4.56
CA ALA A 112 -4.85 1.90 -4.22
C ALA A 112 -5.63 1.23 -5.36
N PHE A 113 -6.51 1.98 -6.05
CA PHE A 113 -7.27 1.43 -7.17
C PHE A 113 -6.39 1.01 -8.35
N LYS A 114 -5.33 1.79 -8.65
CA LYS A 114 -4.39 1.46 -9.74
C LYS A 114 -3.62 0.17 -9.44
N GLU A 115 -3.15 0.03 -8.21
CA GLU A 115 -2.44 -1.18 -7.76
C GLU A 115 -3.38 -2.40 -7.75
N ASP A 116 -4.57 -2.27 -7.17
CA ASP A 116 -5.55 -3.35 -7.11
C ASP A 116 -6.01 -3.78 -8.52
N SER A 117 -6.23 -2.83 -9.43
CA SER A 117 -6.62 -3.11 -10.82
C SER A 117 -5.49 -3.80 -11.59
N ALA A 118 -4.24 -3.31 -11.46
CA ALA A 118 -3.08 -3.92 -12.13
C ALA A 118 -2.83 -5.35 -11.61
N ILE A 119 -2.92 -5.56 -10.28
CA ILE A 119 -2.80 -6.88 -9.67
C ILE A 119 -3.93 -7.80 -10.13
N SER A 120 -5.16 -7.31 -10.19
CA SER A 120 -6.32 -8.11 -10.61
C SER A 120 -6.18 -8.53 -12.08
N LEU A 121 -5.89 -7.59 -12.99
CA LEU A 121 -5.74 -7.88 -14.42
C LEU A 121 -4.58 -8.84 -14.73
N CYS A 122 -3.44 -8.72 -14.03
CA CYS A 122 -2.32 -9.67 -14.20
C CYS A 122 -2.64 -11.09 -13.71
N LYS A 123 -3.70 -11.25 -12.90
CA LYS A 123 -4.15 -12.54 -12.36
C LYS A 123 -5.35 -13.12 -13.11
N VAL A 124 -6.02 -12.34 -13.95
CA VAL A 124 -7.12 -12.84 -14.80
C VAL A 124 -6.55 -13.85 -15.78
N GLY A 125 -7.05 -15.09 -15.73
CA GLY A 125 -6.61 -16.20 -16.58
C GLY A 125 -5.67 -17.21 -15.91
N GLN A 126 -5.11 -16.89 -14.74
CA GLN A 126 -4.46 -17.90 -13.90
C GLN A 126 -5.53 -18.65 -13.11
N LEU A 127 -5.61 -19.98 -13.26
CA LEU A 127 -6.37 -20.84 -12.35
C LEU A 127 -5.73 -20.74 -10.97
N THR A 128 -6.11 -19.74 -10.20
CA THR A 128 -5.81 -19.72 -8.78
C THR A 128 -6.78 -20.69 -8.12
N SER A 129 -6.26 -21.84 -7.68
CA SER A 129 -7.00 -22.76 -6.82
C SER A 129 -7.17 -22.09 -5.46
N THR A 130 -8.14 -21.19 -5.31
CA THR A 130 -8.64 -20.75 -3.99
C THR A 130 -9.86 -19.83 -4.18
N ARG A 131 -11.05 -20.41 -3.98
CA ARG A 131 -12.26 -19.66 -3.66
C ARG A 131 -12.22 -19.42 -2.14
N GLY A 132 -12.13 -18.17 -1.71
CA GLY A 132 -12.01 -17.78 -0.29
C GLY A 132 -10.99 -16.65 -0.07
N ARG A 133 -11.11 -15.94 1.06
CA ARG A 133 -10.22 -14.82 1.43
C ARG A 133 -8.77 -15.30 1.45
N PRO A 134 -7.89 -14.83 0.55
CA PRO A 134 -6.48 -15.23 0.59
C PRO A 134 -5.89 -14.73 1.91
N SER A 135 -5.37 -15.65 2.73
CA SER A 135 -4.69 -15.36 3.98
C SER A 135 -3.37 -14.65 3.66
N ASN A 136 -3.44 -13.34 3.49
CA ASN A 136 -2.30 -12.48 3.23
C ASN A 136 -1.54 -12.20 4.53
N ILE A 137 -0.97 -13.25 5.14
CA ILE A 137 -0.13 -13.10 6.34
C ILE A 137 1.02 -12.13 6.04
N ILE A 138 1.61 -12.21 4.84
CA ILE A 138 2.73 -11.38 4.42
C ILE A 138 2.29 -9.95 4.05
N LYS A 139 1.24 -9.77 3.23
CA LYS A 139 0.79 -8.40 2.87
C LYS A 139 0.13 -7.67 4.04
N ASN A 140 -0.57 -8.36 4.93
CA ASN A 140 -1.11 -7.75 6.15
C ASN A 140 0.01 -7.34 7.11
N ALA A 141 1.10 -8.10 7.19
CA ALA A 141 2.30 -7.71 7.96
C ALA A 141 2.99 -6.47 7.38
N LEU A 142 3.01 -6.31 6.05
CA LEU A 142 3.57 -5.13 5.37
C LEU A 142 2.67 -3.89 5.54
N ILE A 143 1.35 -4.03 5.40
CA ILE A 143 0.37 -2.93 5.56
C ILE A 143 0.29 -2.43 7.01
N GLN A 144 0.50 -3.31 8.00
CA GLN A 144 0.56 -2.90 9.40
C GLN A 144 1.78 -2.02 9.73
N LYS A 145 2.90 -2.15 8.99
CA LYS A 145 4.11 -1.32 9.21
C LYS A 145 3.95 0.15 8.79
N PHE A 146 2.93 0.49 7.99
CA PHE A 146 2.77 1.85 7.44
C PHE A 146 1.64 2.70 8.07
N LYS A 147 0.88 2.21 9.05
CA LYS A 147 -0.10 3.04 9.78
C LYS A 147 0.55 3.71 11.01
N LYS A 148 0.59 5.05 11.00
CA LYS A 148 0.95 6.01 12.08
C LYS A 148 1.69 5.44 13.31
N ARG A 149 2.94 5.90 13.43
CA ARG A 149 4.00 5.52 14.37
C ARG A 149 3.59 5.74 15.84
N ASN A 150 3.61 4.64 16.60
CA ASN A 150 3.88 4.54 18.04
C ASN A 150 2.77 4.83 19.06
N ALA A 151 1.56 4.35 18.82
CA ALA A 151 0.72 3.93 19.94
C ALA A 151 0.56 2.40 19.90
N SER A 152 1.21 1.69 20.82
CA SER A 152 0.92 0.27 21.05
C SER A 152 -0.57 0.15 21.35
N LYS A 153 -1.30 -0.56 20.49
CA LYS A 153 -2.71 -0.88 20.75
C LYS A 153 -2.73 -1.77 21.99
N PRO A 154 -3.51 -1.43 23.03
CA PRO A 154 -3.60 -2.32 24.18
C PRO A 154 -4.10 -3.70 23.71
N PRO A 155 -3.60 -4.79 24.31
CA PRO A 155 -4.10 -6.14 24.03
C PRO A 155 -5.61 -6.22 24.32
N ASN A 156 -6.29 -7.18 23.67
CA ASN A 156 -7.71 -7.44 23.89
C ASN A 156 -7.98 -7.65 25.40
N GLN A 157 -9.11 -7.14 25.91
CA GLN A 157 -9.49 -7.17 27.31
C GLN A 157 -9.47 -8.60 27.87
N ASP A 158 -10.00 -9.59 27.15
CA ASP A 158 -10.04 -10.98 27.64
C ASP A 158 -8.64 -11.57 27.86
N LEU A 159 -7.68 -11.18 27.03
CA LEU A 159 -6.27 -11.57 27.16
C LEU A 159 -5.58 -10.75 28.26
N ARG A 160 -5.93 -9.46 28.39
CA ARG A 160 -5.39 -8.57 29.43
C ARG A 160 -5.74 -9.05 30.83
N MET A 161 -6.93 -9.63 31.01
CA MET A 161 -7.52 -10.04 32.29
C MET A 161 -7.38 -11.53 32.60
N ASP A 162 -6.64 -12.30 31.80
CA ASP A 162 -6.64 -13.77 31.84
C ASP A 162 -6.02 -14.40 33.11
N ARG A 163 -5.66 -13.58 34.11
CA ARG A 163 -5.10 -13.97 35.43
C ARG A 163 -3.87 -14.88 35.38
N ILE A 164 -3.25 -15.07 34.20
CA ILE A 164 -2.15 -15.99 33.98
C ILE A 164 -0.96 -15.25 33.36
N ASP A 165 0.22 -15.39 33.97
CA ASP A 165 1.53 -14.96 33.45
C ASP A 165 1.74 -13.45 33.20
N HIS A 166 1.32 -12.60 34.15
CA HIS A 166 1.62 -11.16 34.14
C HIS A 166 2.62 -10.80 35.24
N TRP A 167 3.91 -11.11 35.03
CA TRP A 167 4.97 -10.75 35.97
C TRP A 167 5.54 -9.36 35.65
N PRO A 168 5.81 -8.51 36.66
CA PRO A 168 6.55 -7.28 36.46
C PRO A 168 8.01 -7.62 36.15
N ILE A 169 8.50 -7.11 35.04
CA ILE A 169 9.90 -7.21 34.64
C ILE A 169 10.49 -5.81 34.46
N ASP A 170 11.78 -5.69 34.71
CA ASP A 170 12.53 -4.51 34.38
C ASP A 170 12.71 -4.40 32.88
N ALA A 171 12.50 -3.19 32.36
CA ALA A 171 12.67 -2.91 30.96
C ALA A 171 13.90 -2.06 30.70
N LEU A 172 14.50 -2.26 29.52
CA LEU A 172 15.72 -1.56 29.12
C LEU A 172 15.55 -0.04 29.01
N THR A 173 14.32 0.45 28.82
CA THR A 173 14.05 1.88 28.62
C THR A 173 12.94 2.39 29.53
N ARG A 174 13.24 3.50 30.21
CA ARG A 174 12.26 4.27 30.98
C ARG A 174 11.23 4.89 30.04
N SER A 175 9.95 4.68 30.32
CA SER A 175 8.88 5.25 29.51
C SER A 175 7.72 5.78 30.36
N ARG A 176 6.85 6.56 29.73
CA ARG A 176 5.65 7.11 30.34
C ARG A 176 4.62 6.00 30.54
N PHE A 177 3.98 6.03 31.68
CA PHE A 177 2.91 5.10 32.03
C PHE A 177 1.69 5.21 31.08
N LYS A 178 1.05 4.08 30.78
CA LYS A 178 0.06 3.99 29.69
C LYS A 178 -1.42 4.12 30.13
N ILE A 179 -1.77 4.05 31.41
CA ILE A 179 -3.15 4.18 31.89
C ILE A 179 -3.49 5.66 32.16
N PRO A 180 -4.68 6.15 31.77
CA PRO A 180 -5.13 7.49 32.12
C PRO A 180 -5.17 7.70 33.64
N GLY A 181 -4.66 8.84 34.12
CA GLY A 181 -4.69 9.22 35.54
C GLY A 181 -3.34 9.15 36.28
N CYS A 182 -2.25 8.74 35.63
CA CYS A 182 -0.91 8.83 36.21
C CYS A 182 0.10 9.41 35.22
N ASN A 183 0.80 10.47 35.65
CA ASN A 183 1.78 11.21 34.83
C ASN A 183 3.23 10.76 35.07
N GLY A 184 3.43 9.64 35.78
CA GLY A 184 4.76 9.15 36.17
C GLY A 184 5.49 8.39 35.06
N TYR A 185 6.80 8.22 35.26
CA TYR A 185 7.66 7.35 34.45
C TYR A 185 7.96 6.05 35.21
N THR A 186 8.07 4.94 34.47
CA THR A 186 8.36 3.62 35.04
C THR A 186 9.40 2.87 34.21
N TRP A 187 10.18 2.04 34.91
CA TRP A 187 11.07 1.03 34.33
C TRP A 187 10.40 -0.34 34.27
N GLN A 188 9.26 -0.51 34.94
CA GLN A 188 8.55 -1.78 35.06
C GLN A 188 7.62 -1.99 33.85
N ALA A 189 7.59 -3.23 33.36
CA ALA A 189 6.72 -3.67 32.28
C ALA A 189 6.10 -5.04 32.58
N CYS A 190 4.94 -5.33 32.00
CA CYS A 190 4.39 -6.69 32.02
C CYS A 190 5.17 -7.58 31.06
N LYS A 191 5.65 -8.76 31.51
CA LYS A 191 6.40 -9.72 30.69
C LYS A 191 5.65 -10.11 29.40
N LYS A 192 4.35 -10.33 29.51
CA LYS A 192 3.50 -10.86 28.42
C LYS A 192 3.14 -9.80 27.38
N TYR A 193 2.85 -8.57 27.81
CA TYR A 193 2.35 -7.51 26.92
C TYR A 193 3.29 -6.34 26.72
N GLN A 194 4.42 -6.32 27.44
CA GLN A 194 5.44 -5.27 27.36
C GLN A 194 4.86 -3.85 27.58
N VAL A 195 3.71 -3.77 28.26
CA VAL A 195 3.07 -2.51 28.64
C VAL A 195 3.73 -1.96 29.90
N ARG A 196 4.01 -0.65 29.88
CA ARG A 196 4.70 0.07 30.96
C ARG A 196 3.72 0.43 32.08
N LEU A 197 3.90 -0.22 33.22
CA LEU A 197 3.00 -0.12 34.38
C LEU A 197 3.80 0.23 35.64
N CYS A 198 3.22 0.98 36.56
CA CYS A 198 3.87 1.33 37.82
C CYS A 198 3.65 0.25 38.90
N VAL A 199 4.71 -0.07 39.63
CA VAL A 199 4.70 -0.96 40.82
C VAL A 199 5.40 -0.22 41.97
N GLY A 200 4.89 -0.33 43.19
CA GLY A 200 5.51 0.25 44.40
C GLY A 200 4.53 0.59 45.51
N LYS A 201 5.04 1.07 46.66
CA LYS A 201 4.21 1.49 47.81
C LYS A 201 3.22 2.59 47.36
N GLY A 202 1.92 2.32 47.49
CA GLY A 202 0.83 3.22 47.06
C GLY A 202 0.49 3.20 45.55
N LYS A 203 1.23 2.46 44.71
CA LYS A 203 1.01 2.37 43.26
C LYS A 203 0.55 0.97 42.86
N THR A 204 -0.77 0.72 42.91
CA THR A 204 -1.40 -0.57 42.59
C THR A 204 -1.77 -0.74 41.11
N TYR A 205 -1.22 0.10 40.24
CA TYR A 205 -1.63 0.20 38.83
C TYR A 205 -1.34 -1.07 38.01
N PHE A 206 -0.24 -1.77 38.31
CA PHE A 206 0.04 -3.06 37.66
C PHE A 206 -1.06 -4.08 37.93
N LYS A 207 -1.44 -4.25 39.20
CA LYS A 207 -2.51 -5.17 39.61
C LYS A 207 -3.84 -4.76 38.97
N LYS A 208 -4.23 -3.48 39.09
CA LYS A 208 -5.46 -2.94 38.48
C LYS A 208 -5.52 -3.19 36.98
N TYR A 209 -4.42 -3.06 36.26
CA TYR A 209 -4.41 -3.29 34.82
C TYR A 209 -4.75 -4.74 34.46
N HIS A 210 -4.41 -5.72 35.31
CA HIS A 210 -4.64 -7.15 35.03
C HIS A 210 -5.84 -7.75 35.77
N THR A 211 -6.48 -6.99 36.68
CA THR A 211 -7.67 -7.43 37.41
C THR A 211 -8.96 -6.62 37.17
N THR A 212 -8.86 -5.41 36.59
CA THR A 212 -10.00 -4.56 36.14
C THR A 212 -9.98 -4.28 34.63
#